data_AF-A0A4Q9PBB6-F1
#
_entry.id   AF-A0A4Q9PBB6-F1
#
_cell.length_a   1.000
_cell.length_b   1.000
_cell.length_c   1.000
_cell.angle_alpha   90.00
_cell.angle_beta   90.00
_cell.angle_gamma   90.00
#
_symmetry.space_group_name_H-M   'P 1'
#
loop_
_entity.id
_entity.type
_entity.pdbx_description
1 polymer ?
#
loop_
_entity_poly.entity_id
_entity_poly.type
_entity_poly.pdbx_seq_one_letter_code
_entity_poly.pdbx_strand_id
1 'polypeptide(L)' 'PPPKHPNPLLFVAVSALSFVAFYATLKHRSVHYPASAQPRQHDHPLVPPRHKD' A
#
# COMPACT_ATOMS: atom_id res chain seq x y z
N PRO A 1 44.41 5.11 -3.92
CA PRO A 1 43.44 4.10 -4.43
C PRO A 1 42.23 4.83 -5.01
N PRO A 2 41.72 4.47 -6.20
CA PRO A 2 40.50 5.07 -6.72
C PRO A 2 39.31 4.73 -5.79
N PRO A 3 38.41 5.68 -5.49
CA PRO A 3 37.26 5.40 -4.64
C PRO A 3 36.35 4.36 -5.30
N LYS A 4 36.16 3.22 -4.63
CA LYS A 4 35.23 2.18 -5.07
C LYS A 4 33.81 2.63 -4.73
N HIS A 5 33.12 3.21 -5.71
CA HIS A 5 31.75 3.64 -5.52
C HIS A 5 30.79 2.43 -5.46
N PRO A 6 29.73 2.49 -4.66
CA PRO A 6 28.70 1.46 -4.66
C PRO A 6 28.04 1.37 -6.04
N ASN A 7 27.75 0.14 -6.49
CA ASN A 7 27.13 -0.08 -7.78
C ASN A 7 25.66 0.42 -7.74
N PRO A 8 25.29 1.44 -8.55
CA PRO A 8 23.94 2.00 -8.53
C PRO A 8 22.87 0.98 -8.95
N LEU A 9 23.23 -0.02 -9.76
CA LEU A 9 22.30 -1.08 -10.17
C LEU A 9 21.84 -1.93 -8.98
N LEU A 10 22.70 -2.14 -7.99
CA LEU A 10 22.33 -2.87 -6.77
C LEU A 10 21.29 -2.09 -5.97
N PHE A 11 21.45 -0.77 -5.87
CA PHE A 11 20.46 0.07 -5.20
C PHE A 11 19.10 -0.01 -5.89
N VAL A 12 19.07 0.16 -7.22
CA VAL A 12 17.82 0.07 -8.00
C VAL A 12 17.17 -1.31 -7.86
N ALA A 13 17.96 -2.38 -7.92
CA ALA A 13 17.46 -3.74 -7.78
C ALA A 13 16.83 -3.99 -6.40
N VAL A 14 17.48 -3.55 -5.32
CA VAL A 14 16.96 -3.70 -3.96
C VAL A 14 15.70 -2.87 -3.75
N SER A 15 15.67 -1.63 -4.28
CA SER A 15 14.47 -0.79 -4.22
C SER A 15 13.30 -1.40 -4.98
N ALA A 16 13.53 -1.91 -6.19
CA ALA A 16 12.50 -2.55 -7.00
C ALA A 16 11.97 -3.83 -6.33
N LEU A 17 12.84 -4.68 -5.81
CA LEU A 17 12.44 -5.90 -5.07
C LEU A 17 11.61 -5.55 -3.83
N SER A 18 12.04 -4.55 -3.06
CA SER A 18 11.30 -4.07 -1.88
C SER A 18 9.91 -3.56 -2.25
N PHE A 19 9.81 -2.78 -3.33
CA PHE A 19 8.54 -2.26 -3.82
C PHE A 19 7.60 -3.39 -4.27
N VAL A 20 8.10 -4.35 -5.03
CA VAL A 20 7.30 -5.49 -5.51
C VAL A 20 6.79 -6.34 -4.35
N ALA A 21 7.64 -6.64 -3.36
CA ALA A 21 7.24 -7.39 -2.16
C ALA A 21 6.12 -6.67 -1.39
N PHE A 22 6.27 -5.35 -1.18
CA PHE A 22 5.26 -4.54 -0.52
C PHE A 22 3.95 -4.49 -1.31
N TYR A 23 4.01 -4.25 -2.62
CA TYR A 23 2.86 -4.20 -3.50
C TYR A 23 2.10 -5.52 -3.53
N ALA A 24 2.81 -6.65 -3.68
CA ALA A 24 2.21 -7.98 -3.66
C ALA A 24 1.49 -8.25 -2.33
N THR A 25 2.08 -7.84 -1.21
CA THR A 25 1.48 -7.97 0.12
C THR A 25 0.20 -7.16 0.24
N LEU A 26 0.22 -5.89 -0.21
CA LEU A 26 -0.98 -5.05 -0.22
C LEU A 26 -2.08 -5.63 -1.13
N LYS A 27 -1.70 -6.14 -2.30
CA LYS A 27 -2.65 -6.71 -3.24
C LYS A 27 -3.30 -7.97 -2.66
N HIS A 28 -2.52 -8.87 -2.08
CA HIS A 28 -3.03 -10.05 -1.38
C HIS A 28 -3.99 -9.66 -0.25
N ARG A 29 -3.60 -8.70 0.61
CA ARG A 29 -4.47 -8.18 1.67
C ARG A 29 -5.77 -7.60 1.11
N SER A 30 -5.72 -6.85 0.01
CA SER A 30 -6.91 -6.23 -0.57
C SER A 30 -7.96 -7.25 -1.04
N VAL A 31 -7.52 -8.44 -1.47
CA VAL A 31 -8.39 -9.51 -1.96
C VAL A 31 -8.90 -10.39 -0.82
N HIS A 32 -8.03 -10.75 0.13
CA HIS A 32 -8.37 -11.74 1.17
C HIS A 32 -8.82 -11.11 2.50
N TYR A 33 -8.36 -9.90 2.81
CA TYR A 33 -8.61 -9.22 4.09
C TYR A 33 -8.90 -7.72 3.89
N PRO A 34 -9.97 -7.37 3.14
CA PRO A 34 -10.32 -5.98 2.91
C PRO A 34 -10.61 -5.27 4.24
N ALA A 35 -10.12 -4.03 4.37
CA ALA A 35 -10.20 -3.25 5.61
C ALA A 35 -11.64 -2.99 6.10
N SER A 36 -12.63 -3.08 5.22
CA SER A 36 -14.05 -3.07 5.59
C SER A 36 -14.83 -4.06 4.71
N ALA A 37 -14.95 -5.31 5.16
CA ALA A 37 -15.93 -6.26 4.61
C ALA A 37 -17.35 -5.98 5.15
N GLN A 38 -17.45 -5.25 6.25
CA GLN A 38 -18.71 -4.91 6.88
C GLN A 38 -19.36 -3.70 6.21
N PRO A 39 -20.71 -3.64 6.16
CA PRO A 39 -21.42 -2.44 5.74
C PRO A 39 -20.92 -1.24 6.53
N ARG A 40 -20.68 -0.10 5.85
CA ARG A 40 -20.37 1.15 6.56
C ARG A 40 -21.53 1.44 7.50
N GLN A 41 -21.25 1.57 8.79
CA GLN A 41 -22.25 2.01 9.76
C GLN A 41 -22.78 3.36 9.30
N HIS A 42 -24.06 3.41 8.95
CA HIS A 42 -24.73 4.65 8.56
C HIS A 42 -24.68 5.71 9.67
N ASP A 43 -24.53 5.26 10.92
CA ASP A 43 -24.54 6.11 12.12
C ASP A 43 -23.13 6.46 12.63
N HIS A 44 -22.08 6.24 11.84
CA HIS A 44 -20.73 6.61 12.27
C HIS A 44 -20.57 8.14 12.27
N PRO A 45 -20.03 8.76 13.34
CA PRO A 45 -19.99 10.23 13.49
C PRO A 45 -19.12 10.94 12.44
N LEU A 46 -18.31 10.19 11.69
CA LEU A 46 -17.49 10.68 10.57
C LEU A 46 -18.12 10.47 9.18
N VAL A 47 -19.33 9.90 9.08
CA VAL A 47 -20.06 9.79 7.80
C VAL A 47 -20.94 11.02 7.65
N PRO A 48 -20.66 11.90 6.67
CA PRO A 48 -21.47 13.09 6.47
C PRO A 48 -22.92 12.69 6.13
N PRO A 49 -23.93 13.38 6.68
CA PRO A 49 -25.33 13.12 6.37
C PRO A 49 -25.57 13.19 4.86
N ARG A 50 -26.12 12.12 4.27
CA ARG A 50 -26.64 12.17 2.91
C ARG A 50 -27.95 12.95 2.93
N HIS A 51 -27.91 14.20 2.50
CA HIS A 51 -29.13 14.90 2.11
C HIS A 51 -29.68 14.18 0.87
N LYS A 52 -30.93 13.73 0.94
CA LYS A 52 -31.65 13.22 -0.23
C LYS A 52 -32.20 14.44 -0.97
N ASP A 53 -31.78 14.63 -2.22
CA ASP A 53 -32.47 15.49 -3.18
C ASP A 53 -33.80 14.83 -3.61
#